data_AF-A0A9W8LZR1-F1
#
_entry.id   AF-A0A9W8LZR1-F1
#
_cell.length_a   1.000
_cell.length_b   1.000
_cell.length_c   1.000
_cell.angle_alpha   90.00
_cell.angle_beta   90.00
_cell.angle_gamma   90.00
#
_symmetry.space_group_name_H-M   'P 1'
#
loop_
_entity.id
_entity.type
_entity.pdbx_description
1 polymer ?
#
loop_
_entity_poly.entity_id
_entity_poly.type
_entity_poly.pdbx_seq_one_letter_code
_entity_poly.pdbx_strand_id
1 'polypeptide(L)'
;MSDTTGTIRSLSQEKDARRVTLKEFENKKSSRFMDPCSIEAKASYKCLDRNNYDKDRCSAYFAAYRECKQMWVAERRKARLSGNSK
;
A
#
# COMPACT_ATOMS: atom_id res chain seq x y z
N MET A 1 -31.61 -8.65 10.37
CA MET A 1 -30.98 -7.39 10.79
C MET A 1 -29.57 -7.41 10.23
N SER A 2 -29.37 -6.87 9.04
CA SER A 2 -28.08 -6.97 8.34
C SER A 2 -27.24 -5.77 8.71
N ASP A 3 -26.14 -6.01 9.43
CA ASP A 3 -25.23 -5.00 9.95
C ASP A 3 -24.76 -4.01 8.87
N THR A 4 -25.31 -2.80 8.90
CA THR A 4 -24.88 -1.65 8.07
C THR A 4 -23.40 -1.31 8.29
N THR A 5 -22.81 -1.81 9.39
CA THR A 5 -21.39 -1.69 9.76
C THR A 5 -20.46 -2.43 8.78
N GLY A 6 -20.91 -3.51 8.14
CA GLY A 6 -20.12 -4.27 7.16
C GLY A 6 -19.93 -3.51 5.84
N THR A 7 -20.98 -2.83 5.39
CA THR A 7 -20.98 -2.07 4.12
C THR A 7 -20.15 -0.78 4.21
N ILE A 8 -20.16 -0.09 5.36
CA ILE A 8 -19.36 1.13 5.59
C ILE A 8 -17.85 0.82 5.51
N ARG A 9 -17.43 -0.35 5.99
CA ARG A 9 -16.01 -0.77 5.97
C ARG A 9 -15.53 -1.14 4.56
N SER A 10 -16.38 -1.76 3.74
CA SER A 10 -16.06 -2.10 2.34
C SER A 10 -15.84 -0.86 1.45
N LEU A 11 -16.57 0.24 1.67
CA LEU A 11 -16.43 1.47 0.87
C LEU A 11 -15.11 2.24 1.14
N SER A 12 -14.43 1.95 2.24
CA SER A 12 -13.19 2.64 2.62
C SER A 12 -11.93 1.95 2.05
N GLN A 13 -12.05 0.72 1.58
CA GLN A 13 -10.89 -0.08 1.14
C GLN A 13 -10.69 -0.11 -0.38
N GLU A 14 -11.67 0.29 -1.18
CA GLU A 14 -11.58 0.29 -2.65
C GLU A 14 -10.94 1.57 -3.24
N LYS A 15 -10.90 2.69 -2.50
CA LYS A 15 -10.34 3.97 -3.01
C LYS A 15 -8.83 4.00 -3.17
N ASP A 16 -8.12 2.97 -2.71
CA ASP A 16 -6.66 2.83 -2.78
C ASP A 16 -6.24 1.83 -3.87
N ALA A 17 -6.93 1.82 -5.02
CA ALA A 17 -6.49 1.05 -6.18
C ALA A 17 -5.34 1.73 -6.96
N ARG A 18 -4.93 2.94 -6.55
CA ARG A 18 -3.84 3.71 -7.17
C ARG A 18 -2.67 3.89 -6.20
N ARG A 19 -1.45 3.75 -6.71
CA ARG A 19 -0.22 4.06 -5.98
C ARG A 19 -0.14 5.55 -5.64
N VAL A 20 0.16 5.87 -4.38
CA VAL A 20 0.36 7.24 -3.89
C VAL A 20 1.62 7.82 -4.54
N THR A 21 1.52 9.04 -5.07
CA THR A 21 2.67 9.75 -5.65
C THR A 21 3.51 10.42 -4.56
N LEU A 22 4.78 10.69 -4.87
CA LEU A 22 5.67 11.41 -3.96
C LEU A 22 5.07 12.75 -3.49
N LYS A 23 4.52 13.54 -4.43
CA LYS A 23 3.89 14.82 -4.13
C LYS A 23 2.69 14.68 -3.19
N GLU A 24 1.83 13.69 -3.39
CA GLU A 24 0.70 13.45 -2.48
C GLU A 24 1.18 13.04 -1.08
N PHE A 25 2.25 12.25 -1.01
CA PHE A 25 2.83 11.79 0.25
C PHE A 25 3.52 12.91 1.04
N GLU A 26 4.19 13.84 0.36
CA GLU A 26 4.84 15.00 0.98
C GLU A 26 3.82 16.02 1.47
N ASN A 27 2.74 16.24 0.71
CA ASN A 27 1.68 17.18 1.08
C ASN A 27 0.68 16.63 2.13
N LYS A 28 0.84 15.39 2.60
CA LYS A 28 -0.09 14.81 3.57
C LYS A 28 0.07 15.46 4.94
N LYS A 29 -1.03 15.54 5.71
CA LYS A 29 -0.97 15.88 7.13
C LYS A 29 -0.05 14.89 7.85
N SER A 30 0.82 15.37 8.73
CA SER A 30 1.80 14.53 9.46
C SER A 30 1.17 13.35 10.21
N SER A 31 -0.07 13.51 10.70
CA SER A 31 -0.84 12.46 11.37
C SER A 31 -1.47 11.42 10.43
N ARG A 32 -1.50 11.67 9.11
CA ARG A 32 -2.11 10.76 8.14
C ARG A 32 -1.12 9.71 7.69
N PHE A 33 -1.43 8.44 7.99
CA PHE A 33 -0.72 7.31 7.42
C PHE A 33 -1.10 7.10 5.96
N MET A 34 -0.10 6.86 5.11
CA MET A 34 -0.26 6.49 3.70
C MET A 34 0.72 5.37 3.38
N ASP A 35 0.21 4.24 2.89
CA ASP A 35 1.04 3.16 2.38
C ASP A 35 1.11 3.26 0.84
N PRO A 36 2.26 3.65 0.26
CA PRO A 36 2.44 3.69 -1.19
C PRO A 36 2.41 2.29 -1.84
N CYS A 37 2.56 1.22 -1.07
CA CYS A 37 2.55 -0.16 -1.54
C CYS A 37 1.29 -0.91 -1.11
N SER A 38 0.18 -0.18 -0.94
CA SER A 38 -1.09 -0.72 -0.46
C SER A 38 -1.70 -1.76 -1.41
N ILE A 39 -1.43 -1.66 -2.71
CA ILE A 39 -1.92 -2.59 -3.74
C ILE A 39 -1.28 -3.96 -3.54
N GLU A 40 0.04 -4.00 -3.44
CA GLU A 40 0.84 -5.22 -3.25
C GLU A 40 0.57 -5.82 -1.87
N ALA A 41 0.42 -4.97 -0.84
CA ALA A 41 0.02 -5.41 0.49
C ALA A 41 -1.33 -6.13 0.46
N LYS A 42 -2.37 -5.51 -0.13
CA LYS A 42 -3.70 -6.12 -0.29
C LYS A 42 -3.64 -7.42 -1.10
N ALA A 43 -2.85 -7.46 -2.17
CA ALA A 43 -2.66 -8.66 -2.97
C ALA A 43 -2.03 -9.80 -2.15
N SER A 44 -1.04 -9.48 -1.31
CA SER A 44 -0.39 -10.44 -0.42
C SER A 44 -1.34 -10.98 0.65
N TYR A 45 -2.18 -10.13 1.26
CA TYR A 45 -3.21 -10.56 2.20
C TYR A 45 -4.27 -11.42 1.53
N LYS A 46 -4.72 -11.03 0.33
CA LYS A 46 -5.68 -11.81 -0.46
C LYS A 46 -5.14 -13.20 -0.83
N CYS A 47 -3.84 -13.31 -1.08
CA CYS A 47 -3.21 -14.60 -1.28
C CYS A 47 -3.25 -15.46 0.00
N LEU A 48 -2.88 -14.88 1.15
CA LEU A 48 -2.92 -15.58 2.43
C LEU A 48 -4.33 -16.06 2.77
N ASP A 49 -5.35 -15.20 2.64
CA ASP A 49 -6.75 -15.55 2.92
C ASP A 49 -7.24 -16.73 2.07
N ARG A 50 -6.75 -16.86 0.84
CA ARG A 50 -7.11 -17.96 -0.08
C ARG A 50 -6.34 -19.25 0.16
N ASN A 51 -5.19 -19.16 0.83
CA ASN A 51 -4.25 -20.27 0.98
C ASN A 51 -4.07 -20.67 2.45
N ASN A 52 -5.07 -20.45 3.30
CA ASN A 52 -5.03 -20.76 4.73
C ASN A 52 -3.78 -20.19 5.42
N TYR A 53 -3.36 -18.99 5.02
CA TYR A 53 -2.17 -18.30 5.54
C TYR A 53 -0.84 -19.02 5.29
N ASP A 54 -0.80 -19.94 4.33
CA ASP A 54 0.45 -20.54 3.83
C ASP A 54 1.29 -19.49 3.09
N LYS A 55 2.39 -19.09 3.73
CA LYS A 55 3.28 -18.04 3.23
C LYS A 55 4.09 -18.48 2.01
N ASP A 56 4.40 -19.77 1.90
CA ASP A 56 5.28 -20.27 0.85
C ASP A 56 4.61 -20.13 -0.53
N ARG A 57 3.28 -20.33 -0.55
CA ARG A 57 2.42 -20.10 -1.73
C ARG A 57 2.32 -18.63 -2.15
N CYS A 58 2.63 -17.70 -1.26
CA CYS A 58 2.46 -16.27 -1.48
C CYS A 58 3.78 -15.49 -1.63
N SER A 59 4.91 -16.20 -1.75
CA SER A 59 6.26 -15.64 -1.87
C SER A 59 6.40 -14.56 -2.95
N ALA A 60 5.78 -14.76 -4.12
CA ALA A 60 5.78 -13.79 -5.22
C ALA A 60 5.10 -12.46 -4.84
N TYR A 61 3.98 -12.50 -4.11
CA TYR A 61 3.29 -11.29 -3.65
C TYR A 61 4.12 -10.53 -2.61
N PHE A 62 4.81 -11.25 -1.72
CA PHE A 62 5.73 -10.63 -0.77
C PHE A 62 6.97 -10.05 -1.44
N ALA A 63 7.47 -10.68 -2.52
CA ALA A 63 8.54 -10.13 -3.33
C ALA A 63 8.11 -8.79 -3.96
N ALA A 64 6.94 -8.74 -4.60
CA ALA A 64 6.38 -7.53 -5.18
C ALA A 64 6.22 -6.40 -4.13
N TYR A 65 5.72 -6.73 -2.93
CA TYR A 65 5.62 -5.74 -1.84
C TYR A 65 6.98 -5.20 -1.38
N ARG A 66 8.00 -6.07 -1.28
CA ARG A 66 9.37 -5.65 -0.92
C ARG A 66 9.98 -4.76 -2.00
N GLU A 67 9.83 -5.15 -3.27
CA GLU A 67 10.31 -4.39 -4.41
C GLU A 67 9.65 -3.00 -4.47
N CYS A 68 8.33 -2.93 -4.29
CA CYS A 68 7.62 -1.66 -4.22
C CYS A 68 8.22 -0.74 -3.14
N LYS A 69 8.47 -1.25 -1.93
CA LYS A 69 9.07 -0.45 -0.85
C LYS A 69 10.50 0.00 -1.17
N GLN A 70 11.29 -0.84 -1.82
CA GLN A 70 12.64 -0.49 -2.25
C GLN A 70 12.60 0.65 -3.27
N MET A 71 11.75 0.53 -4.30
CA MET A 71 11.56 1.56 -5.32
C MET A 71 11.07 2.87 -4.71
N TRP A 72 10.11 2.81 -3.79
CA TRP A 72 9.61 3.98 -3.08
C TRP A 72 10.71 4.70 -2.29
N VAL A 73 11.52 3.97 -1.52
CA VAL A 73 12.63 4.56 -0.76
C VAL A 73 13.67 5.17 -1.70
N ALA A 74 13.97 4.51 -2.82
CA ALA A 74 14.89 5.03 -3.83
C ALA A 74 14.37 6.33 -4.48
N GLU A 75 13.08 6.37 -4.84
CA GLU A 75 12.44 7.56 -5.40
C GLU A 75 12.49 8.75 -4.42
N ARG A 76 12.16 8.53 -3.14
CA ARG A 76 12.27 9.58 -2.12
C ARG A 76 13.70 10.07 -1.93
N ARG A 77 14.68 9.16 -1.92
CA ARG A 77 16.09 9.53 -1.82
C ARG A 77 16.50 10.38 -3.03
N LYS A 78 16.11 9.98 -4.23
CA LYS A 78 16.38 10.72 -5.47
C LYS A 78 15.78 12.12 -5.43
N ALA A 79 14.53 12.26 -5.00
CA ALA A 79 13.86 13.57 -4.91
C ALA A 79 14.52 14.53 -3.91
N ARG A 80 15.01 14.00 -2.78
CA ARG A 80 15.81 14.78 -1.82
C ARG A 80 17.13 15.26 -2.41
N LEU A 81 17.80 14.41 -3.18
CA LEU A 81 19.07 14.76 -3.83
C LEU A 81 18.87 15.76 -4.97
N SER A 82 17.77 15.67 -5.71
CA SER A 82 17.47 16.56 -6.82
C SER A 82 16.88 17.91 -6.40
N GLY A 83 16.88 18.24 -5.11
CA GLY A 83 16.28 19.49 -4.59
C GLY A 83 14.78 19.61 -4.82
N ASN A 84 14.09 18.49 -5.07
CA ASN A 84 12.67 18.43 -5.42
C ASN A 84 11.80 17.97 -4.25
N SER A 85 12.37 17.84 -3.05
CA SER A 85 11.63 17.68 -1.79
C SER A 85 11.19 19.07 -1.33
N LYS A 86 9.90 19.36 -1.47
CA LYS A 86 9.32 20.66 -1.13
C LYS A 86 8.86 20.70 0.33
#